data_AF-C0R867-F1
#
_entry.id   AF-C0R867-F1
#
_cell.length_a   1.000
_cell.length_b   1.000
_cell.length_c   1.000
_cell.angle_alpha   90.00
_cell.angle_beta   90.00
_cell.angle_gamma   90.00
#
_symmetry.space_group_name_H-M   'P 1'
#
loop_
_entity.id
_entity.type
_entity.pdbx_description
1 polymer ?
#
loop_
_entity_poly.entity_id
_entity_poly.type
_entity_poly.pdbx_seq_one_letter_code
_entity_poly.pdbx_strand_id
1 'polypeptide(L)'
;MRSKCFYICLFPVLIFIFSCNLGSGVKLTDLERSEVLKNVKDHYKGDPAKKSRVDEYFKQVGDSKRDVILNLFSVGFKYVEAKENKNKKPVDLKALESDFKSKLKQLNYTEEEFEKLVEEFDNFVDPKTTK
;
A
#
# COMPACT_ATOMS: atom_id res chain seq x y z
N MET A 1 9.81 -13.55 -25.16
CA MET A 1 10.50 -14.35 -24.11
C MET A 1 10.23 -13.68 -22.76
N ARG A 2 9.54 -14.38 -21.86
CA ARG A 2 9.11 -13.88 -20.54
C ARG A 2 10.29 -13.96 -19.56
N SER A 3 10.81 -12.82 -19.13
CA SER A 3 11.90 -12.79 -18.13
C SER A 3 11.35 -13.10 -16.74
N LYS A 4 11.62 -14.33 -16.31
CA LYS A 4 11.36 -14.90 -14.99
C LYS A 4 12.55 -14.58 -14.09
N CYS A 5 12.61 -13.43 -13.40
CA CYS A 5 13.69 -13.18 -12.42
C CYS A 5 13.40 -12.18 -11.28
N PHE A 6 12.22 -11.59 -11.14
CA PHE A 6 12.02 -10.52 -10.12
C PHE A 6 11.37 -10.92 -8.79
N TYR A 7 10.90 -12.16 -8.63
CA TYR A 7 10.02 -12.53 -7.50
C TYR A 7 10.62 -13.50 -6.47
N ILE A 8 11.95 -13.71 -6.46
CA ILE A 8 12.58 -14.74 -5.60
C ILE A 8 13.31 -14.18 -4.37
N CYS A 9 13.47 -12.86 -4.20
CA CYS A 9 14.30 -12.32 -3.11
C CYS A 9 13.59 -11.48 -2.02
N LEU A 10 12.29 -11.66 -1.77
CA LEU A 10 11.60 -10.86 -0.73
C LEU A 10 10.71 -11.68 0.22
N PHE A 11 10.96 -12.98 0.36
CA PHE A 11 10.13 -13.85 1.20
C PHE A 11 10.64 -14.19 2.63
N PRO A 12 11.84 -13.80 3.11
CA PRO A 12 12.18 -14.02 4.52
C PRO A 12 12.26 -12.76 5.40
N VAL A 13 12.10 -11.53 4.88
CA VAL A 13 12.15 -10.31 5.73
C VAL A 13 10.77 -9.86 6.23
N LEU A 14 9.69 -10.33 5.60
CA LEU A 14 8.31 -9.92 5.90
C LEU A 14 7.72 -10.49 7.21
N ILE A 15 8.49 -11.22 8.01
CA ILE A 15 8.03 -11.81 9.28
C ILE A 15 8.63 -11.11 10.53
N PHE A 16 9.61 -10.22 10.39
CA PHE A 16 10.41 -9.82 11.56
C PHE A 16 10.17 -8.43 12.20
N ILE A 17 9.21 -7.59 11.76
CA ILE A 17 9.08 -6.22 12.32
C ILE A 17 7.63 -5.72 12.58
N PHE A 18 6.64 -6.57 12.88
CA PHE A 18 5.28 -6.06 13.16
C PHE A 18 4.64 -6.57 14.46
N SER A 19 5.44 -7.01 15.44
CA SER A 19 4.92 -7.46 16.74
C SER A 19 5.01 -6.46 17.90
N CYS A 20 5.52 -5.24 17.71
CA CYS A 20 5.53 -4.24 18.80
C CYS A 20 5.43 -2.82 18.24
N ASN A 21 4.22 -2.28 18.18
CA ASN A 21 3.87 -0.91 18.62
C ASN A 21 2.41 -0.64 18.29
N LEU A 22 1.56 -1.20 19.16
CA LEU A 22 0.14 -0.94 19.25
C LEU A 22 -0.01 0.32 20.12
N GLY A 23 -0.25 1.48 19.52
CA GLY A 23 -0.60 2.71 20.24
C GLY A 23 0.05 3.97 19.70
N SER A 24 -0.79 4.91 19.24
CA SER A 24 -0.46 6.30 18.83
C SER A 24 0.52 6.48 17.65
N GLY A 25 0.03 7.07 16.55
CA GLY A 25 0.86 7.74 15.54
C GLY A 25 2.13 6.99 15.12
N VAL A 26 1.99 5.88 14.38
CA VAL A 26 3.14 5.12 13.89
C VAL A 26 3.83 5.93 12.79
N LYS A 27 4.78 6.76 13.21
CA LYS A 27 5.70 7.46 12.34
C LYS A 27 6.59 6.41 11.68
N LEU A 28 6.51 6.31 10.35
CA LEU A 28 7.34 5.38 9.60
C LEU A 28 8.82 5.82 9.68
N THR A 29 9.73 4.87 9.65
CA THR A 29 11.15 5.18 9.37
C THR A 29 11.31 5.59 7.91
N ASP A 30 12.40 6.29 7.57
CA ASP A 30 12.65 6.69 6.18
C ASP A 30 12.76 5.49 5.23
N LEU A 31 13.29 4.37 5.73
CA LEU A 31 13.38 3.12 5.00
C LEU A 31 11.98 2.55 4.69
N GLU A 32 11.10 2.47 5.69
CA GLU A 32 9.73 1.99 5.50
C GLU A 32 8.93 2.91 4.59
N ARG A 33 9.06 4.24 4.74
CA ARG A 33 8.43 5.21 3.81
C ARG A 33 8.86 4.95 2.37
N SER A 34 10.16 4.80 2.15
CA SER A 34 10.73 4.56 0.82
C SER A 34 10.22 3.26 0.21
N GLU A 35 10.14 2.19 1.01
CA GLU A 35 9.65 0.89 0.56
C GLU A 35 8.17 0.93 0.18
N VAL A 36 7.32 1.55 1.03
CA VAL A 36 5.90 1.70 0.73
C VAL A 36 5.69 2.55 -0.51
N LEU A 37 6.37 3.71 -0.62
CA LEU A 37 6.29 4.58 -1.81
C LEU A 37 6.71 3.84 -3.08
N LYS A 38 7.77 3.02 -3.00
CA LYS A 38 8.20 2.19 -4.12
C LYS A 38 7.10 1.21 -4.54
N ASN A 39 6.49 0.51 -3.58
CA ASN A 39 5.41 -0.44 -3.86
C ASN A 39 4.19 0.26 -4.50
N VAL A 40 3.80 1.43 -3.98
CA VAL A 40 2.72 2.25 -4.56
C VAL A 40 3.06 2.64 -6.00
N LYS A 41 4.28 3.11 -6.27
CA LYS A 41 4.72 3.49 -7.61
C LYS A 41 4.76 2.30 -8.57
N ASP A 42 5.20 1.14 -8.11
CA ASP A 42 5.33 -0.06 -8.94
C ASP A 42 3.97 -0.64 -9.34
N HIS A 43 2.89 -0.31 -8.62
CA HIS A 43 1.51 -0.57 -9.07
C HIS A 43 1.23 0.01 -10.47
N TYR A 44 1.80 1.18 -10.79
CA TYR A 44 1.62 1.83 -12.10
C TYR A 44 2.59 1.33 -13.19
N LYS A 45 3.19 0.13 -13.01
CA LYS A 45 3.90 -0.68 -14.03
C LYS A 45 4.93 0.06 -14.89
N GLY A 46 5.52 1.15 -14.37
CA GLY A 46 6.59 1.89 -15.02
C GLY A 46 6.17 3.13 -15.81
N ASP A 47 4.92 3.59 -15.73
CA ASP A 47 4.53 4.91 -16.27
C ASP A 47 5.22 6.02 -15.46
N PRO A 48 6.21 6.74 -16.03
CA PRO A 48 6.99 7.72 -15.27
C PRO A 48 6.15 8.95 -14.87
N ALA A 49 5.13 9.31 -15.65
CA ALA A 49 4.26 10.44 -15.33
C ALA A 49 3.38 10.11 -14.11
N LYS A 50 2.81 8.90 -14.08
CA LYS A 50 2.04 8.44 -12.92
C LYS A 50 2.92 8.30 -11.68
N LYS A 51 4.13 7.73 -11.81
CA LYS A 51 5.08 7.65 -10.70
C LYS A 51 5.46 9.02 -10.13
N SER A 52 5.61 10.05 -10.98
CA SER A 52 5.84 11.44 -10.56
C SER A 52 4.64 12.01 -9.80
N ARG A 53 3.41 11.71 -10.24
CA ARG A 53 2.20 12.15 -9.53
C ARG A 53 2.04 11.49 -8.17
N VAL A 54 2.49 10.25 -7.99
CA VAL A 54 2.56 9.64 -6.64
C VAL A 54 3.43 10.51 -5.72
N ASP A 55 4.60 10.96 -6.19
CA ASP A 55 5.46 11.85 -5.39
C ASP A 55 4.79 13.19 -5.07
N GLU A 56 4.12 13.79 -6.04
CA GLU A 56 3.38 15.05 -5.86
C GLU A 56 2.26 14.90 -4.84
N TYR A 57 1.49 13.82 -4.89
CA TYR A 57 0.42 13.53 -3.94
C TYR A 57 0.95 13.53 -2.50
N PHE A 58 1.98 12.73 -2.22
CA PHE A 58 2.52 12.62 -0.86
C PHE A 58 3.27 13.87 -0.39
N LYS A 59 3.72 14.72 -1.32
CA LYS A 59 4.22 16.06 -1.01
C LYS A 59 3.09 17.02 -0.60
N GLN A 60 1.91 16.94 -1.22
CA GLN A 60 0.74 17.78 -0.91
C GLN A 60 0.05 17.38 0.40
N VAL A 61 -0.01 16.09 0.71
CA VAL A 61 -0.63 15.55 1.94
C VAL A 61 0.02 16.11 3.22
N GLY A 62 1.30 16.48 3.15
CA GLY A 62 2.05 17.01 4.29
C GLY A 62 2.50 15.93 5.28
N ASP A 63 3.54 16.23 6.06
CA ASP A 63 4.24 15.24 6.90
C ASP A 63 3.35 14.62 7.99
N SER A 64 2.38 15.38 8.50
CA SER A 64 1.49 14.93 9.58
C SER A 64 0.53 13.81 9.15
N LYS A 65 0.13 13.77 7.88
CA LYS A 65 -0.80 12.77 7.34
C LYS A 65 -0.10 11.72 6.48
N ARG A 66 1.09 12.03 5.96
CA ARG A 66 1.85 11.15 5.05
C ARG A 66 2.04 9.75 5.60
N ASP A 67 2.48 9.63 6.85
CA ASP A 67 2.79 8.33 7.44
C ASP A 67 1.53 7.50 7.73
N VAL A 68 0.42 8.16 8.07
CA VAL A 68 -0.87 7.50 8.23
C VAL A 68 -1.33 6.92 6.89
N ILE A 69 -1.29 7.73 5.83
CA ILE A 69 -1.71 7.32 4.49
C ILE A 69 -0.79 6.21 3.94
N LEU A 70 0.54 6.34 4.10
CA LEU A 70 1.47 5.27 3.71
C LEU A 70 1.20 3.96 4.46
N ASN A 71 0.92 4.03 5.77
CA ASN A 71 0.52 2.83 6.51
C ASN A 71 -0.76 2.21 5.94
N LEU A 72 -1.78 3.01 5.61
CA LEU A 72 -3.01 2.52 4.98
C LEU A 72 -2.72 1.81 3.64
N PHE A 73 -1.92 2.42 2.76
CA PHE A 73 -1.53 1.81 1.48
C PHE A 73 -0.73 0.53 1.66
N SER A 74 0.23 0.49 2.59
CA SER A 74 1.02 -0.71 2.90
C SER A 74 0.16 -1.91 3.28
N VAL A 75 -0.91 -1.65 4.03
CA VAL A 75 -1.85 -2.67 4.51
C VAL A 75 -2.84 -3.06 3.43
N GLY A 76 -3.39 -2.08 2.71
CA GLY A 76 -4.36 -2.30 1.64
C GLY A 76 -3.77 -3.01 0.42
N PHE A 77 -2.57 -2.64 -0.03
CA PHE A 77 -1.97 -3.29 -1.20
C PHE A 77 -1.69 -4.77 -0.99
N LYS A 78 -1.28 -5.19 0.21
CA LYS A 78 -1.09 -6.62 0.53
C LYS A 78 -2.41 -7.39 0.41
N TYR A 79 -3.50 -6.83 0.92
CA TYR A 79 -4.81 -7.44 0.84
C TYR A 79 -5.33 -7.51 -0.60
N VAL A 80 -5.23 -6.41 -1.35
CA VAL A 80 -5.64 -6.35 -2.77
C VAL A 80 -4.81 -7.31 -3.63
N GLU A 81 -3.48 -7.32 -3.48
CA GLU A 81 -2.59 -8.20 -4.23
C GLU A 81 -2.92 -9.69 -3.97
N ALA A 82 -3.16 -10.05 -2.71
CA ALA A 82 -3.59 -11.41 -2.36
C ALA A 82 -4.95 -11.76 -2.96
N LYS A 83 -5.89 -10.80 -3.00
CA LYS A 83 -7.22 -10.96 -3.60
C LYS A 83 -7.16 -11.12 -5.11
N GLU A 84 -6.23 -10.46 -5.79
CA GLU A 84 -6.04 -10.56 -7.25
C GLU A 84 -5.22 -11.79 -7.66
N ASN A 85 -4.29 -12.24 -6.82
CA ASN A 85 -3.41 -13.38 -7.09
C ASN A 85 -3.86 -14.71 -6.45
N LYS A 86 -5.14 -14.83 -6.05
CA LYS A 86 -5.71 -16.04 -5.41
C LYS A 86 -5.40 -17.37 -6.12
N ASN A 87 -5.15 -17.31 -7.43
CA ASN A 87 -4.87 -18.48 -8.27
C ASN A 87 -3.39 -18.93 -8.24
N LYS A 88 -2.48 -18.19 -7.58
CA LYS A 88 -1.02 -18.45 -7.63
C LYS A 88 -0.45 -19.10 -6.36
N LYS A 89 -1.06 -18.90 -5.19
CA LYS A 89 -0.65 -19.52 -3.92
C LYS A 89 -1.85 -19.73 -3.00
N PRO A 90 -1.86 -20.78 -2.16
CA PRO A 90 -2.80 -20.89 -1.06
C PRO A 90 -2.49 -19.77 -0.06
N VAL A 91 -3.25 -18.69 -0.14
CA VAL A 91 -3.20 -17.58 0.80
C VAL A 91 -4.45 -17.65 1.64
N ASP A 92 -4.32 -17.60 2.97
CA ASP A 92 -5.48 -17.48 3.85
C ASP A 92 -6.04 -16.07 3.75
N LEU A 93 -6.98 -15.90 2.83
CA LEU A 93 -7.66 -14.64 2.57
C LEU A 93 -8.47 -14.16 3.77
N LYS A 94 -9.00 -15.07 4.59
CA LYS A 94 -9.76 -14.70 5.79
C LYS A 94 -8.83 -14.10 6.84
N ALA A 95 -7.64 -14.69 7.01
CA ALA A 95 -6.62 -14.14 7.89
C ALA A 95 -6.15 -12.75 7.43
N LEU A 96 -5.92 -12.57 6.12
CA LEU A 96 -5.53 -11.27 5.56
C LEU A 96 -6.65 -10.23 5.65
N GLU A 97 -7.89 -10.60 5.39
CA GLU A 97 -9.04 -9.72 5.56
C GLU A 97 -9.18 -9.29 7.02
N SER A 98 -9.03 -10.22 7.97
CA SER A 98 -9.06 -9.92 9.39
C SER A 98 -7.92 -8.99 9.81
N ASP A 99 -6.71 -9.20 9.29
CA ASP A 99 -5.54 -8.33 9.56
C ASP A 99 -5.76 -6.92 8.97
N PHE A 100 -6.26 -6.84 7.74
CA PHE A 100 -6.61 -5.59 7.08
C PHE A 100 -7.61 -4.77 7.91
N LYS A 101 -8.74 -5.37 8.31
CA LYS A 101 -9.77 -4.70 9.13
C LYS A 101 -9.26 -4.29 10.50
N SER A 102 -8.45 -5.15 11.13
CA SER A 102 -7.81 -4.85 12.42
C SER A 102 -6.91 -3.62 12.33
N LYS A 103 -6.08 -3.55 11.28
CA LYS A 103 -5.16 -2.42 11.06
C LYS A 103 -5.87 -1.13 10.68
N LEU A 104 -6.95 -1.18 9.89
CA LEU A 104 -7.80 -0.02 9.64
C LEU A 104 -8.35 0.55 10.96
N LYS A 105 -8.89 -0.33 11.81
CA LYS A 105 -9.40 0.06 13.13
C LYS A 105 -8.32 0.68 14.02
N GLN A 106 -7.09 0.16 14.00
CA GLN A 106 -5.95 0.73 14.74
C GLN A 106 -5.57 2.13 14.25
N LEU A 107 -5.75 2.41 12.97
CA LEU A 107 -5.49 3.71 12.35
C LEU A 107 -6.69 4.67 12.44
N ASN A 108 -7.79 4.23 13.05
CA ASN A 108 -9.06 4.96 13.12
C ASN A 108 -9.64 5.26 11.73
N TYR A 109 -9.62 4.26 10.86
CA TYR A 109 -10.24 4.26 9.53
C TYR A 109 -11.27 3.13 9.40
N THR A 110 -12.30 3.38 8.61
CA THR A 110 -13.24 2.39 8.09
C THR A 110 -12.79 1.88 6.72
N GLU A 111 -13.39 0.77 6.27
CA GLU A 111 -13.19 0.26 4.91
C GLU A 111 -13.63 1.28 3.84
N GLU A 112 -14.77 1.95 4.06
CA GLU A 112 -15.30 2.97 3.15
C GLU A 112 -14.38 4.19 3.03
N GLU A 113 -13.84 4.67 4.15
CA GLU A 113 -12.86 5.77 4.14
C GLU A 113 -11.55 5.38 3.43
N PHE A 114 -11.13 4.12 3.57
CA PHE A 114 -9.98 3.60 2.82
C PHE A 114 -10.28 3.51 1.31
N GLU A 115 -11.44 2.98 0.91
CA GLU A 115 -11.83 2.88 -0.49
C GLU A 115 -11.91 4.26 -1.15
N LYS A 116 -12.52 5.23 -0.45
CA LYS A 116 -12.57 6.63 -0.90
C LYS A 116 -11.19 7.26 -1.02
N LEU A 117 -10.30 7.01 -0.06
CA LEU A 117 -8.91 7.49 -0.11
C LEU A 117 -8.17 6.92 -1.33
N VAL A 118 -8.35 5.62 -1.62
CA VAL A 118 -7.76 4.98 -2.80
C VAL A 118 -8.34 5.57 -4.09
N GLU A 119 -9.65 5.79 -4.16
CA GLU A 119 -10.28 6.41 -5.32
C GLU A 119 -9.79 7.85 -5.56
N GLU A 120 -9.70 8.67 -4.52
CA GLU A 120 -9.15 10.04 -4.59
C GLU A 120 -7.69 10.03 -5.06
N PHE A 121 -6.89 9.11 -4.52
CA PHE A 121 -5.50 8.91 -4.92
C PHE A 121 -5.37 8.48 -6.39
N ASP A 122 -6.15 7.47 -6.81
CA ASP A 122 -6.12 6.99 -8.20
C ASP A 122 -6.57 8.07 -9.17
N ASN A 123 -7.61 8.84 -8.84
CA ASN A 123 -8.07 9.97 -9.65
C ASN A 123 -7.03 11.10 -9.70
N PHE A 124 -6.22 11.29 -8.66
CA PHE A 124 -5.12 12.25 -8.68
C PHE A 124 -3.98 11.78 -9.61
N VAL A 125 -3.56 10.52 -9.46
CA VAL A 125 -2.44 9.95 -10.20
C VAL A 125 -2.80 9.73 -11.66
N ASP A 126 -3.94 9.11 -11.91
CA ASP A 126 -4.47 8.76 -13.22
C ASP A 126 -5.91 9.29 -13.35
N PRO A 127 -6.10 10.61 -13.46
CA PRO A 127 -7.39 11.20 -13.69
C PRO A 127 -7.92 10.57 -14.95
N LYS A 128 -8.96 9.74 -14.80
CA LYS A 128 -9.67 9.19 -15.93
C LYS A 128 -10.05 10.38 -16.78
N THR A 129 -9.45 10.48 -17.96
CA THR A 129 -9.90 11.43 -18.96
C THR A 129 -11.30 10.97 -19.29
N THR A 130 -12.30 11.63 -18.73
CA THR A 130 -13.68 11.53 -19.17
C THR A 130 -13.65 11.85 -20.65
N LYS A 131 -13.65 10.81 -21.48
CA LYS A 131 -13.90 10.88 -22.92
C LYS A 131 -15.38 10.63 -23.13
#